data_AF-A0A7X8W7W3-F1
#
_entry.id   AF-A0A7X8W7W3-F1
#
_cell.length_a   1.000
_cell.length_b   1.000
_cell.length_c   1.000
_cell.angle_alpha   90.00
_cell.angle_beta   90.00
_cell.angle_gamma   90.00
#
_symmetry.space_group_name_H-M   'P 1'
#
loop_
_entity.id
_entity.type
_entity.pdbx_description
1 polymer ?
#
loop_
_entity_poly.entity_id
_entity_poly.type
_entity_poly.pdbx_seq_one_letter_code
_entity_poly.pdbx_strand_id
1 'polypeptide(L)'
;MTIALFSDLVLQFAIYSFLGWVCEVIYCSIPAKKLVQRGFLAGPYCPIYGFGAISLLLILYPLTQMKMSLPFIFIASVIITSALEYFTSWLMEKFFNMRWWDYSEHRFNLNGRICLLNSTLFGVLGIALLYLVQPIVLKLIYSVSLTTRIAISALFIAVMLVDLITTLNSVYKLDAKLKEIQQTLLNLRKYDERFTWYDKKDTETSLFHFKTIAKEFNDENINSLVKKLNKLLRKDRSGRRLLKSFSKLKSSTLQENIEIVKQTFSEEKNKVSKKLNKKIKKQNKEEEETNVKTKTKEISFADGLNFYKLFWVFFLASFIGVIVEMLFCLVKNGYIESRQGMIYGPFNQVYGLGAVLMLLCLHKLEEKGDRWVFLGSAVIGGVFEAVCSLIQEYVFGSVSWDYSKLSFGLLGNRTNLLYMFFWGVLGVIFIKEIYPRLSRFVERIPNKQGVFLSWVLVIFLSLNILISAVAVYRWSERDQGIEAANSIETYLDEKYPDEFMSIIYPNMQFKHNEEPSQ
;
A
#
# COMPACT_ATOMS: atom_id res chain seq x y z
N MET A 1 12.07 -7.14 -34.00
CA MET A 1 11.79 -7.54 -32.60
C MET A 1 10.63 -8.52 -32.63
N THR A 2 10.82 -9.75 -32.15
CA THR A 2 9.73 -10.75 -32.10
C THR A 2 8.70 -10.35 -31.05
N ILE A 3 7.44 -10.79 -31.21
CA ILE A 3 6.36 -10.54 -30.23
C ILE A 3 6.77 -11.04 -28.83
N ALA A 4 7.47 -12.17 -28.76
CA ALA A 4 8.01 -12.72 -27.52
C ALA A 4 8.98 -11.73 -26.84
N LEU A 5 9.99 -11.25 -27.56
CA LEU A 5 10.97 -10.31 -27.02
C LEU A 5 10.30 -9.00 -26.57
N PHE A 6 9.33 -8.51 -27.33
CA PHE A 6 8.57 -7.32 -26.94
C PHE A 6 7.79 -7.56 -25.65
N SER A 7 7.08 -8.68 -25.54
CA SER A 7 6.32 -9.02 -24.34
C SER A 7 7.22 -9.12 -23.11
N ASP A 8 8.42 -9.69 -23.24
CA ASP A 8 9.39 -9.82 -22.16
C ASP A 8 9.93 -8.46 -21.71
N LEU A 9 10.20 -7.55 -22.65
CA LEU A 9 10.62 -6.18 -22.32
C LEU A 9 9.51 -5.40 -21.60
N VAL A 10 8.24 -5.60 -21.99
CA VAL A 10 7.10 -4.96 -21.32
C VAL A 10 6.93 -5.49 -19.89
N LEU A 11 7.08 -6.79 -19.67
CA LEU A 11 7.01 -7.37 -18.32
C LEU A 11 8.18 -6.92 -17.45
N GLN A 12 9.40 -6.90 -17.99
CA GLN A 12 10.56 -6.34 -17.30
C GLN A 12 10.31 -4.88 -16.94
N PHE A 13 9.85 -4.06 -17.89
CA PHE A 13 9.47 -2.67 -17.63
C PHE A 13 8.44 -2.55 -16.49
N ALA A 14 7.40 -3.38 -16.51
CA ALA A 14 6.34 -3.37 -15.51
C ALA A 14 6.87 -3.72 -14.12
N ILE A 15 7.64 -4.80 -14.01
CA ILE A 15 8.23 -5.27 -12.75
C ILE A 15 9.20 -4.22 -12.21
N TYR A 16 10.09 -3.68 -13.04
CA TYR A 16 11.05 -2.68 -12.59
C TYR A 16 10.41 -1.33 -12.23
N SER A 17 9.36 -0.94 -12.93
CA SER A 17 8.58 0.24 -12.56
C SER A 17 7.87 0.05 -11.21
N PHE A 18 7.37 -1.15 -10.93
CA PHE A 18 6.75 -1.49 -9.65
C PHE A 18 7.78 -1.56 -8.50
N LEU A 19 8.89 -2.27 -8.69
CA LEU A 19 9.96 -2.36 -7.69
C LEU A 19 10.54 -0.98 -7.38
N GLY A 20 10.77 -0.15 -8.40
CA GLY A 20 11.19 1.23 -8.23
C GLY A 20 10.18 2.07 -7.45
N TRP A 21 8.89 1.89 -7.70
CA TRP A 21 7.83 2.54 -6.91
C TRP A 21 7.85 2.11 -5.44
N VAL A 22 8.03 0.81 -5.15
CA VAL A 22 8.16 0.30 -3.78
C VAL A 22 9.37 0.93 -3.08
N CYS A 23 10.54 0.93 -3.74
CA CYS A 23 11.75 1.55 -3.21
C CYS A 23 11.54 3.04 -2.89
N GLU A 24 10.93 3.79 -3.81
CA GLU A 24 10.64 5.23 -3.65
C GLU A 24 9.67 5.50 -2.49
N VAL A 25 8.61 4.69 -2.37
CA VAL A 25 7.63 4.79 -1.29
C VAL A 25 8.29 4.49 0.05
N ILE A 26 9.11 3.44 0.16
CA ILE A 26 9.83 3.10 1.39
C ILE A 26 10.82 4.23 1.75
N TYR A 27 11.65 4.64 0.80
CA TYR A 27 12.67 5.69 0.99
C TYR A 27 12.07 7.00 1.50
N CYS A 28 10.89 7.37 0.99
CA CYS A 28 10.22 8.60 1.42
C CYS A 28 9.35 8.43 2.67
N SER A 29 8.79 7.23 2.92
CA SER A 29 7.90 6.98 4.06
C SER A 29 8.64 6.83 5.37
N ILE A 30 9.86 6.26 5.36
CA ILE A 30 10.67 6.07 6.58
C ILE A 30 11.00 7.41 7.25
N PRO A 31 11.61 8.41 6.57
CA PRO A 31 11.89 9.71 7.18
C PRO A 31 10.61 10.49 7.53
N ALA A 32 9.55 10.32 6.73
CA ALA A 32 8.29 11.02 6.95
C ALA A 32 7.42 10.41 8.06
N LYS A 33 7.77 9.22 8.59
CA LYS A 33 7.00 8.44 9.58
C LYS A 33 5.53 8.23 9.21
N LYS A 34 5.22 8.27 7.91
CA LYS A 34 3.88 8.08 7.35
C LYS A 34 4.01 7.50 5.95
N LEU A 35 3.03 6.71 5.52
CA LEU A 35 3.01 6.19 4.17
C LEU A 35 2.79 7.35 3.17
N VAL A 36 3.83 7.66 2.40
CA VAL A 36 3.81 8.67 1.36
C VAL A 36 3.63 7.96 0.03
N GLN A 37 2.49 8.18 -0.62
CA GLN A 37 2.28 7.72 -1.98
C GLN A 37 3.20 8.54 -2.91
N ARG A 38 4.00 7.87 -3.74
CA ARG A 38 4.93 8.49 -4.68
C ARG A 38 4.60 8.03 -6.10
N GLY A 39 5.10 8.77 -7.09
CA GLY A 39 4.89 8.47 -8.51
C GLY A 39 4.00 9.47 -9.24
N PHE A 40 4.32 9.67 -10.52
CA PHE A 40 3.58 10.57 -11.42
C PHE A 40 2.22 9.99 -11.78
N LEU A 41 2.19 8.72 -12.18
CA LEU A 41 0.98 7.97 -12.50
C LEU A 41 0.19 7.60 -11.23
N ALA A 42 -1.07 7.22 -11.37
CA ALA A 42 -1.95 6.88 -10.26
C ALA A 42 -1.71 5.47 -9.71
N GLY A 43 -1.26 4.55 -10.56
CA GLY A 43 -0.93 3.18 -10.25
C GLY A 43 0.40 3.02 -9.50
N PRO A 44 0.65 1.82 -8.96
CA PRO A 44 1.83 1.53 -8.14
C PRO A 44 3.08 1.30 -9.00
N TYR A 45 3.35 2.16 -9.97
CA TYR A 45 4.49 2.03 -10.87
C TYR A 45 5.11 3.40 -11.15
N CYS A 46 6.44 3.43 -11.20
CA CYS A 46 7.21 4.64 -11.49
C CYS A 46 8.02 4.41 -12.77
N PRO A 47 7.51 4.86 -13.94
CA PRO A 47 8.09 4.56 -15.27
C PRO A 47 9.58 4.85 -15.42
N ILE A 48 10.08 5.89 -14.74
CA ILE A 48 11.51 6.25 -14.80
C ILE A 48 12.42 5.11 -14.32
N TYR A 49 11.99 4.30 -13.35
CA TYR A 49 12.73 3.14 -12.89
C TYR A 49 12.66 1.99 -13.91
N GLY A 50 11.52 1.80 -14.58
CA GLY A 50 11.40 0.85 -15.68
C GLY A 50 12.31 1.20 -16.86
N PHE A 51 12.31 2.47 -17.28
CA PHE A 51 13.21 2.96 -18.32
C PHE A 51 14.68 2.85 -17.88
N GLY A 52 15.00 3.23 -16.64
CA GLY A 52 16.36 3.12 -16.10
C GLY A 52 16.84 1.68 -16.12
N ALA A 53 16.03 0.74 -15.62
CA ALA A 53 16.38 -0.67 -15.63
C ALA A 53 16.58 -1.21 -17.04
N ILE A 54 15.67 -0.92 -17.98
CA ILE A 54 15.82 -1.35 -19.38
C ILE A 54 17.07 -0.74 -20.03
N SER A 55 17.37 0.55 -19.78
CA SER A 55 18.59 1.16 -20.30
C SER A 55 19.84 0.46 -19.77
N LEU A 56 19.90 0.15 -18.47
CA LEU A 56 21.01 -0.61 -17.90
C LEU A 56 21.09 -2.02 -18.47
N LEU A 57 19.96 -2.68 -18.70
CA LEU A 57 19.93 -4.02 -19.27
C LEU A 57 20.37 -4.05 -20.73
N LEU A 58 19.94 -3.10 -21.55
CA LEU A 58 20.33 -3.05 -22.96
C LEU A 58 21.80 -2.66 -23.13
N ILE A 59 22.33 -1.78 -22.28
CA ILE A 59 23.68 -1.22 -22.43
C ILE A 59 24.72 -1.99 -21.61
N LEU A 60 24.45 -2.28 -20.33
CA LEU A 60 25.44 -2.83 -19.40
C LEU A 60 25.35 -4.34 -19.21
N TYR A 61 24.19 -4.96 -19.36
CA TYR A 61 24.08 -6.42 -19.20
C TYR A 61 25.03 -7.19 -20.14
N PRO A 62 25.18 -6.86 -21.44
CA PRO A 62 26.19 -7.50 -22.28
C PRO A 62 27.62 -7.32 -21.75
N LEU A 63 27.94 -6.16 -21.18
CA LEU A 63 29.26 -5.86 -20.62
C LEU A 63 29.55 -6.65 -19.34
N THR A 64 28.51 -7.00 -18.56
CA THR A 64 28.67 -7.91 -17.41
C THR A 64 29.06 -9.32 -17.87
N GLN A 65 28.55 -9.79 -19.01
CA GLN A 65 28.91 -11.08 -19.58
C GLN A 65 30.35 -11.09 -20.11
N MET A 66 30.85 -9.93 -20.55
CA MET A 66 32.27 -9.71 -20.91
C MET A 66 33.19 -9.55 -19.69
N LYS A 67 32.69 -9.81 -18.46
CA LYS A 67 33.45 -9.75 -17.20
C LYS A 67 34.14 -8.40 -16.94
N MET A 68 33.51 -7.29 -17.36
CA MET A 68 33.99 -5.96 -17.00
C MET A 68 34.02 -5.77 -15.47
N SER A 69 34.96 -4.95 -15.00
CA SER A 69 35.17 -4.75 -13.56
C SER A 69 33.95 -4.13 -12.88
N LEU A 70 33.69 -4.54 -11.63
CA LEU A 70 32.56 -4.04 -10.85
C LEU A 70 32.56 -2.49 -10.70
N PRO A 71 33.71 -1.81 -10.48
CA PRO A 71 33.75 -0.35 -10.46
C PRO A 71 33.32 0.30 -11.78
N PHE A 72 33.64 -0.32 -12.92
CA PHE A 72 33.21 0.18 -14.22
C PHE A 72 31.68 0.11 -14.35
N ILE A 73 31.07 -1.02 -13.98
CA ILE A 73 29.61 -1.19 -14.03
C ILE A 73 28.91 -0.21 -13.08
N PHE A 74 29.49 0.04 -11.90
CA PHE A 74 29.00 1.05 -10.97
C PHE A 74 28.99 2.44 -11.62
N ILE A 75 30.14 2.91 -12.12
CA ILE A 75 30.28 4.25 -12.71
C ILE A 75 29.37 4.41 -13.94
N ALA A 76 29.32 3.39 -14.81
CA ALA A 76 28.45 3.42 -15.97
C ALA A 76 26.96 3.47 -15.57
N SER A 77 26.58 2.73 -14.52
CA SER A 77 25.22 2.79 -13.98
C SER A 77 24.88 4.18 -13.47
N VAL A 78 25.77 4.77 -12.66
CA VAL A 78 25.64 6.16 -12.15
C VAL A 78 25.42 7.14 -13.30
N ILE A 79 26.20 7.06 -14.38
CA ILE A 79 26.11 7.96 -15.54
C ILE A 79 24.77 7.78 -16.26
N ILE A 80 24.41 6.54 -16.61
CA ILE A 80 23.19 6.25 -17.38
C ILE A 80 21.94 6.67 -16.59
N THR A 81 21.83 6.30 -15.31
CA THR A 81 20.67 6.65 -14.50
C THR A 81 20.59 8.14 -14.21
N SER A 82 21.74 8.81 -13.99
CA SER A 82 21.76 10.26 -13.78
C SER A 82 21.39 11.03 -15.05
N ALA A 83 21.83 10.57 -16.22
CA ALA A 83 21.43 11.13 -17.49
C ALA A 83 19.92 11.00 -17.71
N LEU A 84 19.35 9.81 -17.43
CA LEU A 84 17.91 9.58 -17.51
C LEU A 84 17.12 10.44 -16.51
N GLU A 85 17.58 10.54 -15.27
CA GLU A 85 16.94 11.36 -14.23
C GLU A 85 16.97 12.84 -14.62
N TYR A 86 18.12 13.34 -15.06
CA TYR A 86 18.25 14.72 -15.51
C TYR A 86 17.34 15.02 -16.70
N PHE A 87 17.37 14.15 -17.73
CA PHE A 87 16.55 14.30 -18.92
C PHE A 87 15.06 14.25 -18.58
N THR A 88 14.63 13.33 -17.73
CA THR A 88 13.23 13.21 -17.30
C THR A 88 12.78 14.44 -16.54
N SER A 89 13.61 14.94 -15.61
CA SER A 89 13.33 16.19 -14.87
C SER A 89 13.17 17.38 -15.83
N TRP A 90 14.07 17.51 -16.80
CA TRP A 90 14.02 18.57 -17.81
C TRP A 90 12.78 18.46 -18.72
N LEU A 91 12.49 17.26 -19.22
CA LEU A 91 11.37 16.99 -20.11
C LEU A 91 10.04 17.32 -19.43
N MET A 92 9.89 16.88 -18.18
CA MET A 92 8.71 17.17 -17.39
C MET A 92 8.55 18.66 -17.08
N GLU A 93 9.63 19.38 -16.79
CA GLU A 93 9.57 20.83 -16.59
C GLU A 93 9.18 21.56 -17.88
N LYS A 94 9.62 21.10 -19.05
CA LYS A 94 9.23 21.67 -20.35
C LYS A 94 7.76 21.46 -20.68
N PHE A 95 7.20 20.29 -20.40
CA PHE A 95 5.78 20.02 -20.70
C PHE A 95 4.81 20.61 -19.68
N PHE A 96 5.21 20.67 -18.40
CA PHE A 96 4.29 21.02 -17.31
C PHE A 96 4.66 22.28 -16.54
N ASN A 97 5.77 22.95 -16.86
CA ASN A 97 6.31 24.11 -16.13
C ASN A 97 6.49 23.84 -14.61
N MET A 98 6.72 22.57 -14.25
CA MET A 98 6.78 22.09 -12.87
C MET A 98 7.94 21.11 -12.73
N ARG A 99 8.73 21.23 -11.65
CA ARG A 99 9.73 20.23 -11.25
C ARG A 99 9.15 19.29 -10.20
N TRP A 100 9.12 18.01 -10.53
CA TRP A 100 8.55 16.96 -9.68
C TRP A 100 9.44 16.62 -8.48
N TRP A 101 10.74 16.76 -8.62
CA TRP A 101 11.71 16.68 -7.53
C TRP A 101 12.75 17.79 -7.67
N ASP A 102 13.39 18.10 -6.54
CA ASP A 102 14.48 19.06 -6.48
C ASP A 102 15.50 18.68 -5.40
N TYR A 103 16.77 18.75 -5.80
CA TYR A 103 17.94 18.47 -4.97
C TYR A 103 18.85 19.69 -4.84
N SER A 104 18.35 20.91 -5.05
CA SER A 104 19.14 22.15 -4.93
C SER A 104 19.87 22.27 -3.58
N GLU A 105 19.25 21.77 -2.50
CA GLU A 105 19.82 21.75 -1.14
C GLU A 105 20.86 20.65 -0.89
N HIS A 106 21.06 19.74 -1.85
CA HIS A 106 22.02 18.64 -1.72
C HIS A 106 23.37 19.04 -2.31
N ARG A 107 24.46 18.59 -1.65
CA ARG A 107 25.82 18.79 -2.15
C ARG A 107 26.02 18.10 -3.49
N PHE A 108 26.84 18.72 -4.36
CA PHE A 108 27.14 18.22 -5.70
C PHE A 108 25.88 17.94 -6.53
N ASN A 109 24.92 18.87 -6.51
CA ASN A 109 23.75 18.82 -7.38
C ASN A 109 24.03 19.50 -8.72
N LEU A 110 23.33 19.06 -9.77
CA LEU A 110 23.35 19.71 -11.09
C LEU A 110 21.97 20.31 -11.36
N ASN A 111 21.88 21.65 -11.31
CA ASN A 111 20.64 22.43 -11.50
C ASN A 111 19.47 21.97 -10.60
N GLY A 112 19.77 21.33 -9.46
CA GLY A 112 18.79 20.70 -8.59
C GLY A 112 18.09 19.46 -9.18
N ARG A 113 18.48 18.95 -10.36
CA ARG A 113 17.78 17.81 -11.01
C ARG A 113 18.30 16.46 -10.57
N ILE A 114 19.60 16.38 -10.33
CA ILE A 114 20.32 15.20 -9.84
C ILE A 114 21.31 15.65 -8.76
N CYS A 115 21.73 14.73 -7.89
CA CYS A 115 22.79 14.99 -6.92
C CYS A 115 23.65 13.75 -6.73
N LEU A 116 24.93 13.96 -6.38
CA LEU A 116 25.90 12.86 -6.27
C LEU A 116 25.46 11.74 -5.31
N LEU A 117 24.81 12.09 -4.20
CA LEU A 117 24.30 11.11 -3.25
C LEU A 117 23.28 10.16 -3.89
N ASN A 118 22.29 10.69 -4.60
CA ASN A 118 21.28 9.85 -5.24
C ASN A 118 21.86 9.12 -6.45
N SER A 119 22.71 9.79 -7.23
CA SER A 119 23.42 9.20 -8.36
C SER A 119 24.24 7.97 -7.93
N THR A 120 24.96 8.04 -6.81
CA THR A 120 25.72 6.89 -6.27
C THR A 120 24.82 5.77 -5.75
N LEU A 121 23.69 6.10 -5.09
CA LEU A 121 22.68 5.09 -4.72
C LEU A 121 22.14 4.37 -5.96
N PHE A 122 21.88 5.07 -7.06
CA PHE A 122 21.49 4.45 -8.32
C PHE A 122 22.60 3.58 -8.92
N GLY A 123 23.87 3.91 -8.70
CA GLY A 123 25.00 3.04 -9.05
C GLY A 123 24.95 1.69 -8.32
N VAL A 124 24.70 1.71 -7.01
CA VAL A 124 24.55 0.49 -6.20
C VAL A 124 23.32 -0.31 -6.64
N LEU A 125 22.19 0.38 -6.85
CA LEU A 125 20.96 -0.25 -7.35
C LEU A 125 21.15 -0.82 -8.76
N GLY A 126 21.96 -0.21 -9.62
CA GLY A 126 22.29 -0.72 -10.95
C GLY A 126 23.07 -2.03 -10.89
N ILE A 127 24.04 -2.14 -9.98
CA ILE A 127 24.74 -3.42 -9.72
C ILE A 127 23.76 -4.47 -9.19
N ALA A 128 22.98 -4.13 -8.16
CA ALA A 128 22.00 -5.04 -7.60
C ALA A 128 20.98 -5.50 -8.66
N LEU A 129 20.53 -4.59 -9.52
CA LEU A 129 19.66 -4.90 -10.64
C LEU A 129 20.29 -5.95 -11.57
N LEU A 130 21.51 -5.70 -12.05
CA LEU A 130 22.15 -6.55 -13.06
C LEU A 130 22.53 -7.93 -12.52
N TYR A 131 23.04 -8.02 -11.29
CA TYR A 131 23.59 -9.26 -10.73
C TYR A 131 22.62 -10.04 -9.83
N LEU A 132 21.70 -9.36 -9.13
CA LEU A 132 20.78 -10.00 -8.19
C LEU A 132 19.35 -10.05 -8.74
N VAL A 133 18.81 -8.92 -9.20
CA VAL A 133 17.37 -8.82 -9.52
C VAL A 133 17.05 -9.41 -10.91
N GLN A 134 17.84 -9.08 -11.94
CA GLN A 134 17.62 -9.54 -13.31
C GLN A 134 17.49 -11.07 -13.43
N PRO A 135 18.37 -11.91 -12.85
CA PRO A 135 18.21 -13.37 -12.97
C PRO A 135 16.91 -13.86 -12.31
N ILE A 136 16.47 -13.23 -11.21
CA ILE A 136 15.20 -13.56 -10.55
C ILE A 136 14.01 -13.18 -11.44
N VAL A 137 14.06 -11.99 -12.04
CA VAL A 137 13.01 -11.48 -12.93
C VAL A 137 12.87 -12.33 -14.19
N LEU A 138 13.99 -12.74 -14.80
CA LEU A 138 13.95 -13.63 -15.97
C LEU A 138 13.37 -15.00 -15.61
N LYS A 139 13.75 -15.58 -14.46
CA LYS A 139 13.14 -16.83 -13.98
C LYS A 139 11.63 -16.70 -13.79
N LEU A 140 11.18 -15.59 -13.20
CA LEU A 140 9.75 -15.31 -13.02
C LEU A 140 9.02 -15.18 -14.37
N ILE A 141 9.57 -14.40 -15.31
CA ILE A 141 8.96 -14.20 -16.63
C ILE A 141 8.93 -15.50 -17.43
N TYR A 142 10.01 -16.28 -17.43
CA TYR A 142 10.05 -17.53 -18.19
C TYR A 142 9.35 -18.71 -17.52
N SER A 143 8.91 -18.58 -16.26
CA SER A 143 8.03 -19.56 -15.60
C SER A 143 6.60 -19.58 -16.15
N VAL A 144 6.21 -18.57 -16.93
CA VAL A 144 4.87 -18.47 -17.52
C VAL A 144 4.89 -18.64 -19.03
N SER A 145 3.81 -19.23 -19.57
CA SER A 145 3.69 -19.49 -21.00
C SER A 145 3.78 -18.20 -21.84
N LEU A 146 4.26 -18.32 -23.08
CA LEU A 146 4.37 -17.18 -24.00
C LEU A 146 3.01 -16.47 -24.19
N THR A 147 1.93 -17.23 -24.34
CA THR A 147 0.57 -16.67 -24.49
C THR A 147 0.17 -15.84 -23.27
N THR A 148 0.46 -16.34 -22.07
CA THR A 148 0.21 -15.62 -20.81
C THR A 148 1.05 -14.35 -20.73
N ARG A 149 2.34 -14.40 -21.10
CA ARG A 149 3.20 -13.20 -21.14
C ARG A 149 2.64 -12.13 -22.05
N ILE A 150 2.24 -12.49 -23.27
CA ILE A 150 1.64 -11.56 -24.24
C ILE A 150 0.36 -10.95 -23.66
N ALA A 151 -0.52 -11.77 -23.08
CA ALA A 151 -1.78 -11.30 -22.49
C ALA A 151 -1.56 -10.31 -21.33
N ILE A 152 -0.64 -10.64 -20.40
CA ILE A 152 -0.30 -9.75 -19.26
C ILE A 152 0.34 -8.46 -19.78
N SER A 153 1.25 -8.53 -20.74
CA SER A 153 1.88 -7.35 -21.35
C SER A 153 0.86 -6.43 -22.02
N ALA A 154 -0.08 -7.00 -22.78
CA ALA A 154 -1.15 -6.24 -23.42
C ALA A 154 -2.07 -5.56 -22.38
N LEU A 155 -2.46 -6.30 -21.33
CA LEU A 155 -3.26 -5.75 -20.23
C LEU A 155 -2.53 -4.63 -19.50
N PHE A 156 -1.24 -4.83 -19.18
CA PHE A 156 -0.43 -3.83 -18.51
C PHE A 156 -0.31 -2.55 -19.35
N ILE A 157 -0.04 -2.66 -20.65
CA ILE A 157 -0.01 -1.52 -21.57
C ILE A 157 -1.35 -0.78 -21.54
N ALA A 158 -2.48 -1.51 -21.65
CA ALA A 158 -3.80 -0.89 -21.63
C ALA A 158 -4.07 -0.12 -20.33
N VAL A 159 -3.77 -0.73 -19.18
CA VAL A 159 -3.93 -0.09 -17.85
C VAL A 159 -3.04 1.15 -17.73
N MET A 160 -1.78 1.04 -18.13
CA MET A 160 -0.82 2.14 -18.04
C MET A 160 -1.19 3.29 -18.99
N LEU A 161 -1.72 3.01 -20.18
CA LEU A 161 -2.20 4.03 -21.11
C LEU A 161 -3.40 4.78 -20.54
N VAL A 162 -4.38 4.08 -19.94
CA VAL A 162 -5.53 4.71 -19.29
C VAL A 162 -5.05 5.60 -18.13
N ASP A 163 -4.13 5.11 -17.31
CA ASP A 163 -3.55 5.92 -16.22
C ASP A 163 -2.79 7.14 -16.75
N LEU A 164 -1.94 6.96 -17.76
CA LEU A 164 -1.19 8.05 -18.36
C LEU A 164 -2.13 9.14 -18.91
N ILE A 165 -3.16 8.77 -19.66
CA ILE A 165 -4.14 9.71 -20.22
C ILE A 165 -4.89 10.44 -19.10
N THR A 166 -5.37 9.71 -18.09
CA THR A 166 -6.12 10.31 -16.97
C THR A 166 -5.24 11.21 -16.10
N THR A 167 -3.97 10.83 -15.89
CA THR A 167 -2.97 11.62 -15.18
C THR A 167 -2.61 12.88 -15.96
N LEU A 168 -2.31 12.78 -17.26
CA LEU A 168 -2.03 13.94 -18.13
C LEU A 168 -3.20 14.94 -18.11
N ASN A 169 -4.43 14.46 -18.29
CA ASN A 169 -5.62 15.29 -18.20
C ASN A 169 -5.76 15.99 -16.85
N SER A 170 -5.38 15.31 -15.76
CA SER A 170 -5.39 15.89 -14.41
C SER A 170 -4.32 16.96 -14.22
N VAL A 171 -3.12 16.77 -14.80
CA VAL A 171 -2.03 17.75 -14.76
C VAL A 171 -2.37 18.99 -15.59
N TYR A 172 -2.88 18.84 -16.81
CA TYR A 172 -3.28 19.98 -17.65
C TYR A 172 -4.40 20.81 -17.00
N LYS A 173 -5.38 20.16 -16.39
CA LYS A 173 -6.43 20.84 -15.61
C LYS A 173 -5.85 21.58 -14.41
N LEU A 174 -4.85 21.01 -13.73
CA LEU A 174 -4.18 21.64 -12.61
C LEU A 174 -3.41 22.89 -13.05
N ASP A 175 -2.63 22.82 -14.13
CA ASP A 175 -1.89 23.96 -14.69
C ASP A 175 -2.83 25.11 -15.10
N ALA A 176 -3.88 24.81 -15.87
CA ALA A 176 -4.87 25.80 -16.28
C ALA A 176 -5.55 26.48 -15.07
N LYS A 177 -5.86 25.69 -14.04
CA LYS A 177 -6.48 26.17 -12.81
C LYS A 177 -5.53 27.04 -11.98
N LEU A 178 -4.25 26.67 -11.89
CA LEU A 178 -3.23 27.47 -11.22
C LEU A 178 -3.08 28.83 -11.92
N LYS A 179 -3.08 28.85 -13.26
CA LYS A 179 -3.09 30.09 -14.05
C LYS A 179 -4.33 30.94 -13.78
N GLU A 180 -5.52 30.33 -13.72
CA GLU A 180 -6.77 31.05 -13.44
C GLU A 180 -6.82 31.64 -12.03
N ILE A 181 -6.31 30.90 -11.03
CA ILE A 181 -6.15 31.38 -9.65
C ILE A 181 -5.22 32.59 -9.63
N GLN A 182 -4.05 32.49 -10.27
CA GLN A 182 -3.09 33.59 -10.35
C GLN A 182 -3.70 34.84 -11.00
N GLN A 183 -4.43 34.67 -12.11
CA GLN A 183 -5.07 35.79 -12.82
C GLN A 183 -6.17 36.45 -11.98
N THR A 184 -7.00 35.66 -11.30
CA THR A 184 -8.09 36.16 -10.46
C THR A 184 -7.54 36.99 -9.31
N LEU A 185 -6.45 36.53 -8.70
CA LEU A 185 -5.80 37.25 -7.61
C LEU A 185 -5.05 38.50 -8.09
N LEU A 186 -4.45 38.48 -9.28
CA LEU A 186 -3.90 39.70 -9.92
C LEU A 186 -4.98 40.75 -10.19
N ASN A 187 -6.18 40.34 -10.61
CA ASN A 187 -7.29 41.26 -10.81
C ASN A 187 -7.74 41.88 -9.48
N LEU A 188 -7.84 41.09 -8.41
CA LEU A 188 -8.18 41.60 -7.06
C LEU A 188 -7.17 42.64 -6.55
N ARG A 189 -5.87 42.42 -6.80
CA ARG A 189 -4.83 43.40 -6.47
C ARG A 189 -5.04 44.77 -7.12
N LYS A 190 -5.69 44.84 -8.29
CA LYS A 190 -5.96 46.11 -8.99
C LYS A 190 -7.10 46.93 -8.37
N TYR A 191 -7.98 46.31 -7.58
CA TYR A 191 -9.20 46.96 -7.06
C TYR A 191 -9.03 47.64 -5.69
N ASP A 192 -8.04 47.26 -4.89
CA ASP A 192 -7.77 47.91 -3.60
C ASP A 192 -6.28 47.75 -3.22
N GLU A 193 -5.60 48.86 -2.90
CA GLU A 193 -4.19 48.91 -2.50
C GLU A 193 -3.91 48.11 -1.22
N ARG A 194 -4.93 47.81 -0.41
CA ARG A 194 -4.83 46.91 0.74
C ARG A 194 -4.65 45.45 0.32
N PHE A 195 -4.87 45.06 -0.94
CA PHE A 195 -4.47 43.75 -1.47
C PHE A 195 -2.98 43.66 -1.84
N THR A 196 -2.15 44.60 -1.34
CA THR A 196 -0.68 44.54 -1.40
C THR A 196 -0.07 43.30 -0.71
N TRP A 197 -0.82 42.64 0.18
CA TRP A 197 -0.45 41.36 0.80
C TRP A 197 -0.64 40.14 -0.12
N TYR A 198 -1.39 40.28 -1.23
CA TYR A 198 -1.44 39.22 -2.23
C TYR A 198 -0.15 39.26 -3.04
N ASP A 199 0.80 38.46 -2.58
CA ASP A 199 1.96 38.09 -3.37
C ASP A 199 1.67 36.75 -4.06
N LYS A 200 2.14 36.57 -5.31
CA LYS A 200 1.99 35.35 -6.15
C LYS A 200 2.60 34.10 -5.49
N LYS A 201 3.13 34.31 -4.27
CA LYS A 201 4.12 33.58 -3.57
C LYS A 201 3.57 32.79 -2.37
N ASP A 202 2.55 33.28 -1.67
CA ASP A 202 1.99 32.64 -0.47
C ASP A 202 0.46 32.41 -0.56
N THR A 203 0.03 31.26 -1.10
CA THR A 203 -1.38 31.00 -1.41
C THR A 203 -2.24 30.66 -0.18
N GLU A 204 -1.66 30.07 0.86
CA GLU A 204 -2.42 29.57 2.04
C GLU A 204 -2.73 30.70 3.03
N THR A 205 -1.76 31.60 3.25
CA THR A 205 -1.94 32.84 4.02
C THR A 205 -2.83 33.83 3.26
N SER A 206 -2.68 33.89 1.93
CA SER A 206 -3.59 34.69 1.08
C SER A 206 -5.03 34.21 1.18
N LEU A 207 -5.27 32.89 1.16
CA LEU A 207 -6.59 32.27 1.32
C LEU A 207 -7.25 32.58 2.67
N PHE A 208 -6.45 32.72 3.72
CA PHE A 208 -6.87 33.03 5.08
C PHE A 208 -7.22 34.52 5.25
N HIS A 209 -6.36 35.44 4.79
CA HIS A 209 -6.66 36.87 4.72
C HIS A 209 -7.89 37.14 3.84
N PHE A 210 -8.04 36.41 2.74
CA PHE A 210 -9.14 36.56 1.80
C PHE A 210 -10.52 36.19 2.37
N LYS A 211 -10.63 35.09 3.14
CA LYS A 211 -11.87 34.71 3.84
C LYS A 211 -12.32 35.73 4.88
N THR A 212 -11.36 36.47 5.42
CA THR A 212 -11.57 37.50 6.43
C THR A 212 -12.08 38.78 5.77
N ILE A 213 -11.46 39.17 4.66
CA ILE A 213 -11.83 40.34 3.85
C ILE A 213 -13.18 40.15 3.13
N ALA A 214 -13.50 38.94 2.65
CA ALA A 214 -14.80 38.62 2.04
C ALA A 214 -16.01 38.82 2.98
N LYS A 215 -15.78 38.94 4.29
CA LYS A 215 -16.83 39.28 5.27
C LYS A 215 -16.98 40.79 5.49
N GLU A 216 -16.01 41.60 5.10
CA GLU A 216 -15.97 43.04 5.37
C GLU A 216 -16.38 43.90 4.17
N PHE A 217 -16.43 43.35 2.95
CA PHE A 217 -16.73 44.13 1.73
C PHE A 217 -18.17 43.92 1.23
N ASN A 218 -18.86 45.04 0.95
CA ASN A 218 -20.23 45.10 0.43
C ASN A 218 -20.30 45.43 -1.08
N ASP A 219 -19.22 45.19 -1.83
CA ASP A 219 -19.12 45.46 -3.28
C ASP A 219 -19.46 44.20 -4.10
N GLU A 220 -20.43 44.29 -5.02
CA GLU A 220 -20.89 43.17 -5.84
C GLU A 220 -19.80 42.59 -6.76
N ASN A 221 -18.91 43.43 -7.30
CA ASN A 221 -17.85 42.99 -8.21
C ASN A 221 -16.77 42.21 -7.45
N ILE A 222 -16.36 42.68 -6.27
CA ILE A 222 -15.41 41.97 -5.40
C ILE A 222 -16.01 40.64 -4.92
N ASN A 223 -17.28 40.64 -4.52
CA ASN A 223 -17.98 39.42 -4.09
C ASN A 223 -18.09 38.38 -5.22
N SER A 224 -18.28 38.80 -6.48
CA SER A 224 -18.29 37.89 -7.63
C SER A 224 -16.94 37.21 -7.86
N LEU A 225 -15.84 37.95 -7.76
CA LEU A 225 -14.47 37.44 -7.91
C LEU A 225 -14.08 36.52 -6.74
N VAL A 226 -14.47 36.87 -5.52
CA VAL A 226 -14.35 36.02 -4.32
C VAL A 226 -15.08 34.71 -4.47
N LYS A 227 -16.30 34.73 -5.02
CA LYS A 227 -17.10 33.53 -5.26
C LYS A 227 -16.48 32.66 -6.35
N LYS A 228 -15.94 33.26 -7.41
CA LYS A 228 -15.19 32.56 -8.47
C LYS A 228 -13.93 31.90 -7.91
N LEU A 229 -13.13 32.61 -7.13
CA LEU A 229 -11.92 32.08 -6.48
C LEU A 229 -12.26 30.93 -5.52
N ASN A 230 -13.28 31.08 -4.67
CA ASN A 230 -13.76 30.01 -3.78
C ASN A 230 -14.26 28.77 -4.56
N LYS A 231 -14.89 28.97 -5.73
CA LYS A 231 -15.33 27.87 -6.61
C LYS A 231 -14.11 27.14 -7.20
N LEU A 232 -13.07 27.87 -7.60
CA LEU A 232 -11.82 27.28 -8.07
C LEU A 232 -11.11 26.53 -6.92
N LEU A 233 -11.04 27.09 -5.72
CA LEU A 233 -10.36 26.46 -4.59
C LEU A 233 -11.14 25.27 -3.99
N ARG A 234 -12.46 25.22 -4.19
CA ARG A 234 -13.29 24.09 -3.76
C ARG A 234 -13.09 22.85 -4.64
N LYS A 235 -12.89 21.71 -3.95
CA LYS A 235 -13.03 20.30 -4.38
C LYS A 235 -12.80 20.04 -5.88
N ASP A 236 -11.53 20.03 -6.29
CA ASP A 236 -11.12 19.13 -7.37
C ASP A 236 -10.37 17.94 -6.76
N ARG A 237 -10.87 16.72 -7.02
CA ARG A 237 -10.24 15.47 -6.55
C ARG A 237 -8.99 15.14 -7.37
N SER A 238 -8.95 15.58 -8.63
CA SER A 238 -7.95 15.22 -9.64
C SER A 238 -6.55 15.75 -9.29
N GLY A 239 -6.42 17.05 -9.02
CA GLY A 239 -5.13 17.67 -8.67
C GLY A 239 -4.61 17.34 -7.26
N ARG A 240 -5.49 16.92 -6.34
CA ARG A 240 -5.14 16.68 -4.93
C ARG A 240 -4.20 15.47 -4.73
N ARG A 241 -4.27 14.49 -5.64
CA ARG A 241 -3.36 13.33 -5.66
C ARG A 241 -1.94 13.77 -5.99
N LEU A 242 -1.77 14.50 -7.10
CA LEU A 242 -0.48 14.96 -7.59
C LEU A 242 0.23 15.86 -6.56
N LEU A 243 -0.51 16.78 -5.93
CA LEU A 243 0.03 17.63 -4.87
C LEU A 243 0.46 16.85 -3.62
N LYS A 244 -0.19 15.71 -3.31
CA LYS A 244 0.23 14.82 -2.22
C LYS A 244 1.44 13.97 -2.60
N SER A 245 1.49 13.47 -3.84
CA SER A 245 2.57 12.60 -4.32
C SER A 245 3.91 13.33 -4.45
N PHE A 246 3.87 14.64 -4.67
CA PHE A 246 5.04 15.48 -4.85
C PHE A 246 5.04 16.64 -3.85
N SER A 247 5.31 16.32 -2.58
CA SER A 247 5.42 17.31 -1.51
C SER A 247 6.60 18.28 -1.70
N LYS A 248 7.59 17.91 -2.53
CA LYS A 248 8.75 18.74 -2.91
C LYS A 248 8.58 19.44 -4.26
N LEU A 249 7.37 19.43 -4.84
CA LEU A 249 7.15 19.98 -6.16
C LEU A 249 7.56 21.47 -6.20
N LYS A 250 8.64 21.76 -6.95
CA LYS A 250 9.06 23.12 -7.25
C LYS A 250 8.31 23.55 -8.49
N SER A 251 7.19 24.25 -8.30
CA SER A 251 6.86 25.30 -9.27
C SER A 251 7.92 26.38 -9.04
N SER A 252 8.67 26.73 -10.07
CA SER A 252 9.64 27.85 -10.03
C SER A 252 9.00 29.16 -9.53
N THR A 253 7.67 29.24 -9.55
CA THR A 253 6.88 30.37 -9.07
C THR A 253 6.39 30.23 -7.61
N LEU A 254 6.44 29.04 -7.00
CA LEU A 254 5.78 28.73 -5.70
C LEU A 254 6.75 28.59 -4.51
N GLN A 255 8.01 28.20 -4.72
CA GLN A 255 8.92 27.93 -3.61
C GLN A 255 9.82 29.10 -3.20
N GLU A 256 10.05 30.09 -4.06
CA GLU A 256 10.86 31.29 -3.82
C GLU A 256 10.23 32.27 -2.80
N ASN A 257 9.32 31.74 -1.98
CA ASN A 257 8.18 32.39 -1.37
C ASN A 257 7.94 31.86 0.04
N ILE A 258 8.16 30.56 0.21
CA ILE A 258 7.91 29.80 1.43
C ILE A 258 8.96 30.12 2.50
N GLU A 259 10.13 30.61 2.10
CA GLU A 259 11.27 30.86 2.98
C GLU A 259 11.19 32.22 3.68
N ILE A 260 10.74 33.25 2.95
CA ILE A 260 10.43 34.59 3.47
C ILE A 260 9.30 34.50 4.53
N VAL A 261 8.34 33.61 4.29
CA VAL A 261 7.18 33.34 5.16
C VAL A 261 7.59 32.85 6.56
N LYS A 262 8.60 31.98 6.68
CA LYS A 262 9.00 31.41 7.98
C LYS A 262 9.61 32.43 8.95
N GLN A 263 10.30 33.45 8.44
CA GLN A 263 10.95 34.46 9.28
C GLN A 263 9.95 35.42 9.95
N THR A 264 8.82 35.71 9.30
CA THR A 264 7.81 36.64 9.82
C THR A 264 6.91 36.00 10.89
N PHE A 265 6.72 34.68 10.83
CA PHE A 265 5.89 33.92 11.79
C PHE A 265 6.40 33.93 13.24
N SER A 266 7.71 34.08 13.47
CA SER A 266 8.28 34.11 14.83
C SER A 266 7.94 35.37 15.60
N GLU A 267 7.62 36.48 14.92
CA GLU A 267 7.46 37.79 15.55
C GLU A 267 6.02 38.06 16.01
N GLU A 268 5.00 37.56 15.30
CA GLU A 268 3.59 37.81 15.64
C GLU A 268 2.97 36.80 16.61
N LYS A 269 3.44 35.53 16.61
CA LYS A 269 2.94 34.49 17.53
C LYS A 269 3.09 34.87 19.00
N ASN A 270 4.11 35.69 19.31
CA ASN A 270 4.40 36.17 20.66
C ASN A 270 3.49 37.32 21.13
N LYS A 271 2.91 38.11 20.22
CA LYS A 271 2.03 39.24 20.57
C LYS A 271 0.57 38.81 20.73
N VAL A 272 0.09 37.89 19.88
CA VAL A 272 -1.30 37.41 19.89
C VAL A 272 -1.58 36.45 21.06
N SER A 273 -0.62 35.56 21.38
CA SER A 273 -0.75 34.58 22.49
C SER A 273 -0.96 35.24 23.86
N LYS A 274 -0.29 36.37 24.12
CA LYS A 274 -0.44 37.13 25.39
C LYS A 274 -1.79 37.83 25.54
N LYS A 275 -2.42 38.27 24.45
CA LYS A 275 -3.74 38.93 24.46
C LYS A 275 -4.89 37.92 24.56
N LEU A 276 -4.75 36.76 23.91
CA LEU A 276 -5.79 35.73 23.84
C LEU A 276 -5.97 34.98 25.18
N ASN A 277 -4.87 34.65 25.87
CA ASN A 277 -4.92 33.98 27.17
C ASN A 277 -5.57 34.83 28.28
N LYS A 278 -5.59 36.16 28.13
CA LYS A 278 -6.22 37.10 29.08
C LYS A 278 -7.74 37.24 28.87
N LYS A 279 -8.24 36.95 27.66
CA LYS A 279 -9.68 36.98 27.31
C LYS A 279 -10.36 35.62 27.53
N ILE A 280 -9.71 34.52 27.18
CA ILE A 280 -10.25 33.15 27.32
C ILE A 280 -10.53 32.79 28.80
N LYS A 281 -9.69 33.26 29.73
CA LYS A 281 -9.90 33.04 31.18
C LYS A 281 -11.12 33.77 31.76
N LYS A 282 -11.70 34.74 31.04
CA LYS A 282 -12.82 35.56 31.49
C LYS A 282 -14.16 35.17 30.85
N GLN A 283 -14.14 34.42 29.74
CA GLN A 283 -15.36 33.96 29.04
C GLN A 283 -15.69 32.48 29.29
N ASN A 284 -14.71 31.64 29.61
CA ASN A 284 -14.95 30.19 29.80
C ASN A 284 -15.54 29.81 31.17
N LYS A 285 -16.20 30.72 31.89
CA LYS A 285 -16.88 30.41 33.16
C LYS A 285 -18.41 30.35 33.04
N GLU A 286 -18.98 30.67 31.87
CA GLU A 286 -20.44 30.79 31.70
C GLU A 286 -21.02 30.04 30.47
N GLU A 287 -20.20 29.40 29.62
CA GLU A 287 -20.70 28.76 28.38
C GLU A 287 -20.54 27.22 28.31
N GLU A 288 -20.16 26.56 29.41
CA GLU A 288 -19.93 25.09 29.41
C GLU A 288 -21.19 24.22 29.55
N GLU A 289 -22.40 24.79 29.67
CA GLU A 289 -23.62 23.98 29.89
C GLU A 289 -24.60 23.89 28.70
N THR A 290 -24.38 24.54 27.55
CA THR A 290 -25.39 24.53 26.47
C THR A 290 -24.80 24.51 25.06
N ASN A 291 -24.32 23.34 24.61
CA ASN A 291 -24.63 22.75 23.29
C ASN A 291 -23.56 21.72 22.85
N VAL A 292 -23.72 20.48 23.30
CA VAL A 292 -23.22 19.31 22.56
C VAL A 292 -24.40 18.69 21.83
N LYS A 293 -24.50 18.97 20.52
CA LYS A 293 -25.18 18.26 19.41
C LYS A 293 -25.40 19.33 18.32
N THR A 294 -24.95 19.22 17.07
CA THR A 294 -25.10 18.08 16.16
C THR A 294 -24.18 18.31 14.94
N LYS A 295 -23.28 17.38 14.63
CA LYS A 295 -22.70 17.20 13.30
C LYS A 295 -22.88 15.75 12.91
N THR A 296 -23.75 15.48 11.94
CA THR A 296 -23.97 14.16 11.37
C THR A 296 -22.70 13.68 10.67
N LYS A 297 -22.16 12.56 11.17
CA LYS A 297 -20.96 11.87 10.68
C LYS A 297 -21.36 11.08 9.43
N GLU A 298 -20.69 11.28 8.29
CA GLU A 298 -20.88 10.41 7.12
C GLU A 298 -20.49 8.97 7.53
N ILE A 299 -21.45 8.05 7.43
CA ILE A 299 -21.30 6.65 7.83
C ILE A 299 -20.39 5.92 6.82
N SER A 300 -19.36 5.23 7.30
CA SER A 300 -18.44 4.44 6.46
C SER A 300 -19.14 3.18 5.91
N PHE A 301 -18.73 2.69 4.73
CA PHE A 301 -19.23 1.42 4.18
C PHE A 301 -18.92 0.21 5.08
N ALA A 302 -17.88 0.33 5.90
CA ALA A 302 -17.50 -0.65 6.89
C ALA A 302 -17.83 -0.16 8.31
N ASP A 303 -18.84 0.70 8.51
CA ASP A 303 -19.23 1.13 9.87
C ASP A 303 -19.90 -0.01 10.65
N GLY A 304 -19.52 -0.17 11.92
CA GLY A 304 -19.99 -1.26 12.78
C GLY A 304 -19.58 -2.67 12.31
N LEU A 305 -20.32 -3.69 12.77
CA LEU A 305 -20.14 -5.09 12.41
C LEU A 305 -21.01 -5.47 11.19
N ASN A 306 -20.71 -4.87 10.04
CA ASN A 306 -21.38 -5.21 8.79
C ASN A 306 -20.54 -6.18 7.94
N PHE A 307 -21.14 -6.76 6.89
CA PHE A 307 -20.49 -7.72 6.00
C PHE A 307 -19.13 -7.22 5.48
N TYR A 308 -19.05 -5.97 5.03
CA TYR A 308 -17.80 -5.41 4.51
C TYR A 308 -16.73 -5.33 5.59
N LYS A 309 -17.08 -4.91 6.81
CA LYS A 309 -16.12 -4.92 7.92
C LYS A 309 -15.57 -6.32 8.16
N LEU A 310 -16.46 -7.30 8.31
CA LEU A 310 -16.06 -8.68 8.60
C LEU A 310 -15.20 -9.26 7.47
N PHE A 311 -15.57 -9.02 6.21
CA PHE A 311 -14.79 -9.46 5.06
C PHE A 311 -13.39 -8.83 5.02
N TRP A 312 -13.28 -7.53 5.28
CA TRP A 312 -11.97 -6.87 5.30
C TRP A 312 -11.10 -7.33 6.47
N VAL A 313 -11.70 -7.59 7.63
CA VAL A 313 -11.00 -8.21 8.77
C VAL A 313 -10.52 -9.61 8.39
N PHE A 314 -11.38 -10.43 7.81
CA PHE A 314 -11.05 -11.76 7.30
C PHE A 314 -9.86 -11.73 6.33
N PHE A 315 -9.97 -10.89 5.29
CA PHE A 315 -8.96 -10.79 4.23
C PHE A 315 -7.61 -10.34 4.78
N LEU A 316 -7.58 -9.28 5.58
CA LEU A 316 -6.34 -8.73 6.12
C LEU A 316 -5.73 -9.65 7.18
N ALA A 317 -6.53 -10.28 8.04
CA ALA A 317 -6.03 -11.25 9.00
C ALA A 317 -5.47 -12.51 8.31
N SER A 318 -6.10 -12.97 7.23
CA SER A 318 -5.61 -14.10 6.43
C SER A 318 -4.21 -13.86 5.85
N PHE A 319 -3.89 -12.61 5.52
CA PHE A 319 -2.57 -12.20 5.04
C PHE A 319 -1.58 -11.95 6.18
N ILE A 320 -1.97 -11.13 7.17
CA ILE A 320 -1.10 -10.76 8.30
C ILE A 320 -0.71 -11.98 9.11
N GLY A 321 -1.62 -12.93 9.33
CA GLY A 321 -1.35 -14.15 10.08
C GLY A 321 -0.21 -14.97 9.46
N VAL A 322 -0.22 -15.14 8.13
CA VAL A 322 0.86 -15.85 7.41
C VAL A 322 2.20 -15.16 7.61
N ILE A 323 2.24 -13.82 7.46
CA ILE A 323 3.48 -13.06 7.67
C ILE A 323 4.00 -13.19 9.10
N VAL A 324 3.11 -13.08 10.10
CA VAL A 324 3.49 -13.20 11.52
C VAL A 324 4.04 -14.59 11.81
N GLU A 325 3.39 -15.64 11.31
CA GLU A 325 3.82 -17.01 11.55
C GLU A 325 5.13 -17.34 10.80
N MET A 326 5.32 -16.84 9.58
CA MET A 326 6.58 -16.97 8.85
C MET A 326 7.74 -16.30 9.60
N LEU A 327 7.51 -15.10 10.17
CA LEU A 327 8.51 -14.43 11.01
C LEU A 327 8.79 -15.21 12.29
N PHE A 328 7.77 -15.80 12.91
CA PHE A 328 7.95 -16.67 14.07
C PHE A 328 8.77 -17.92 13.73
N CYS A 329 8.51 -18.56 12.57
CA CYS A 329 9.30 -19.69 12.08
C CYS A 329 10.76 -19.31 11.84
N LEU A 330 11.01 -18.13 11.25
CA LEU A 330 12.37 -17.62 11.06
C LEU A 330 13.11 -17.46 12.38
N VAL A 331 12.45 -16.92 13.40
CA VAL A 331 13.05 -16.72 14.73
C VAL A 331 13.27 -18.05 15.46
N LYS A 332 12.33 -18.99 15.36
CA LYS A 332 12.36 -20.27 16.09
C LYS A 332 13.29 -21.30 15.44
N ASN A 333 13.18 -21.46 14.13
CA ASN A 333 13.81 -22.55 13.37
C ASN A 333 15.05 -22.06 12.59
N GLY A 334 15.24 -20.75 12.43
CA GLY A 334 16.37 -20.17 11.68
C GLY A 334 16.18 -20.14 10.16
N TYR A 335 15.03 -20.56 9.65
CA TYR A 335 14.68 -20.52 8.24
C TYR A 335 13.19 -20.18 8.04
N ILE A 336 12.86 -19.72 6.83
CA ILE A 336 11.49 -19.34 6.47
C ILE A 336 10.77 -20.57 5.92
N GLU A 337 9.64 -20.90 6.52
CA GLU A 337 8.71 -21.92 6.02
C GLU A 337 7.44 -21.26 5.50
N SER A 338 6.88 -21.80 4.41
CA SER A 338 5.55 -21.40 3.94
C SER A 338 4.48 -21.81 4.96
N ARG A 339 3.61 -20.86 5.29
CA ARG A 339 2.45 -21.03 6.17
C ARG A 339 1.13 -20.64 5.51
N GLN A 340 1.16 -20.53 4.19
CA GLN A 340 -0.02 -20.18 3.41
C GLN A 340 -1.00 -21.37 3.34
N GLY A 341 -2.30 -21.06 3.36
CA GLY A 341 -3.39 -22.03 3.21
C GLY A 341 -4.02 -22.00 1.81
N MET A 342 -3.41 -21.25 0.88
CA MET A 342 -3.88 -21.08 -0.49
C MET A 342 -2.71 -21.10 -1.47
N ILE A 343 -3.02 -21.49 -2.71
CA ILE A 343 -2.06 -21.53 -3.82
C ILE A 343 -1.68 -20.11 -4.27
N TYR A 344 -2.66 -19.21 -4.45
CA TYR A 344 -2.39 -17.87 -4.98
C TYR A 344 -2.23 -16.81 -3.88
N GLY A 345 -0.98 -16.52 -3.55
CA GLY A 345 -0.60 -15.49 -2.59
C GLY A 345 -0.59 -15.99 -1.14
N PRO A 346 0.03 -15.22 -0.23
CA PRO A 346 0.29 -15.65 1.14
C PRO A 346 -0.96 -15.44 2.02
N PHE A 347 -2.02 -16.19 1.74
CA PHE A 347 -3.27 -16.15 2.48
C PHE A 347 -3.51 -17.48 3.17
N ASN A 348 -3.96 -17.42 4.42
CA ASN A 348 -4.42 -18.59 5.16
C ASN A 348 -5.79 -18.29 5.79
N GLN A 349 -6.79 -19.06 5.38
CA GLN A 349 -8.20 -18.92 5.76
C GLN A 349 -8.40 -19.04 7.27
N VAL A 350 -7.59 -19.88 7.92
CA VAL A 350 -7.70 -20.17 9.36
C VAL A 350 -7.49 -18.90 10.17
N TYR A 351 -6.51 -18.07 9.82
CA TYR A 351 -6.28 -16.78 10.47
C TYR A 351 -7.41 -15.78 10.22
N GLY A 352 -7.93 -15.74 9.00
CA GLY A 352 -9.09 -14.92 8.67
C GLY A 352 -10.33 -15.31 9.49
N LEU A 353 -10.66 -16.60 9.51
CA LEU A 353 -11.83 -17.14 10.22
C LEU A 353 -11.69 -16.92 11.73
N GLY A 354 -10.52 -17.22 12.29
CA GLY A 354 -10.23 -17.01 13.71
C GLY A 354 -10.39 -15.54 14.12
N ALA A 355 -9.88 -14.60 13.32
CA ALA A 355 -10.02 -13.17 13.59
C ALA A 355 -11.48 -12.69 13.54
N VAL A 356 -12.27 -13.16 12.57
CA VAL A 356 -13.71 -12.83 12.48
C VAL A 356 -14.49 -13.44 13.64
N LEU A 357 -14.21 -14.69 14.01
CA LEU A 357 -14.85 -15.35 15.13
C LEU A 357 -14.55 -14.62 16.45
N MET A 358 -13.28 -14.29 16.69
CA MET A 358 -12.86 -13.49 17.84
C MET A 358 -13.59 -12.15 17.86
N LEU A 359 -13.69 -11.46 16.73
CA LEU A 359 -14.39 -10.19 16.65
C LEU A 359 -15.88 -10.31 16.97
N LEU A 360 -16.58 -11.29 16.39
CA LEU A 360 -18.02 -11.49 16.60
C LEU A 360 -18.35 -11.88 18.05
N CYS A 361 -17.54 -12.76 18.65
CA CYS A 361 -17.79 -13.29 19.98
C CYS A 361 -17.31 -12.34 21.09
N LEU A 362 -16.22 -11.61 20.88
CA LEU A 362 -15.58 -10.79 21.93
C LEU A 362 -15.99 -9.32 21.89
N HIS A 363 -16.61 -8.83 20.83
CA HIS A 363 -17.03 -7.42 20.77
C HIS A 363 -17.96 -7.03 21.93
N LYS A 364 -18.81 -7.95 22.41
CA LYS A 364 -19.66 -7.74 23.60
C LYS A 364 -18.91 -7.87 24.93
N LEU A 365 -17.74 -8.52 24.93
CA LEU A 365 -16.92 -8.75 26.12
C LEU A 365 -15.86 -7.67 26.32
N GLU A 366 -15.57 -6.88 25.28
CA GLU A 366 -14.66 -5.73 25.33
C GLU A 366 -15.06 -4.74 26.44
N GLU A 367 -16.37 -4.48 26.60
CA GLU A 367 -16.90 -3.55 27.60
C GLU A 367 -16.74 -4.06 29.05
N LYS A 368 -16.54 -5.36 29.26
CA LYS A 368 -16.44 -5.98 30.60
C LYS A 368 -15.01 -6.00 31.15
N GLY A 369 -14.01 -5.68 30.32
CA GLY A 369 -12.60 -5.57 30.70
C GLY A 369 -11.73 -6.78 30.33
N ASP A 370 -10.42 -6.59 30.46
CA ASP A 370 -9.35 -7.38 29.83
C ASP A 370 -9.36 -8.86 30.22
N ARG A 371 -9.68 -9.15 31.48
CA ARG A 371 -9.79 -10.51 32.01
C ARG A 371 -10.86 -11.34 31.29
N TRP A 372 -11.96 -10.71 30.89
CA TRP A 372 -13.06 -11.40 30.19
C TRP A 372 -12.75 -11.59 28.71
N VAL A 373 -12.06 -10.62 28.10
CA VAL A 373 -11.51 -10.79 26.76
C VAL A 373 -10.51 -11.93 26.74
N PHE A 374 -9.56 -11.96 27.69
CA PHE A 374 -8.58 -13.03 27.84
C PHE A 374 -9.23 -14.41 27.97
N LEU A 375 -10.15 -14.58 28.93
CA LEU A 375 -10.83 -15.86 29.15
C LEU A 375 -11.67 -16.29 27.94
N GLY A 376 -12.40 -15.33 27.34
CA GLY A 376 -13.17 -15.58 26.13
C GLY A 376 -12.28 -16.03 24.96
N SER A 377 -11.17 -15.33 24.73
CA SER A 377 -10.21 -15.67 23.68
C SER A 377 -9.54 -17.02 23.91
N ALA A 378 -9.22 -17.37 25.16
CA ALA A 378 -8.63 -18.66 25.48
C ALA A 378 -9.56 -19.82 25.11
N VAL A 379 -10.85 -19.69 25.46
CA VAL A 379 -11.88 -20.71 25.14
C VAL A 379 -12.15 -20.75 23.65
N ILE A 380 -12.41 -19.61 23.02
CA ILE A 380 -12.73 -19.53 21.58
C ILE A 380 -11.56 -20.06 20.74
N GLY A 381 -10.33 -19.66 21.07
CA GLY A 381 -9.13 -20.12 20.37
C GLY A 381 -8.95 -21.64 20.46
N GLY A 382 -9.06 -22.21 21.67
CA GLY A 382 -8.95 -23.66 21.86
C GLY A 382 -10.04 -24.46 21.15
N VAL A 383 -11.30 -23.98 21.19
CA VAL A 383 -12.41 -24.61 20.45
C VAL A 383 -12.20 -24.50 18.94
N PHE A 384 -11.81 -23.32 18.45
CA PHE A 384 -11.57 -23.07 17.03
C PHE A 384 -10.45 -23.97 16.48
N GLU A 385 -9.34 -24.08 17.21
CA GLU A 385 -8.22 -24.96 16.87
C GLU A 385 -8.64 -26.42 16.78
N ALA A 386 -9.41 -26.91 17.77
CA ALA A 386 -9.94 -28.27 17.76
C ALA A 386 -10.90 -28.53 16.58
N VAL A 387 -11.80 -27.58 16.29
CA VAL A 387 -12.75 -27.70 15.17
C VAL A 387 -12.03 -27.68 13.83
N CYS A 388 -11.06 -26.78 13.63
CA CYS A 388 -10.24 -26.75 12.40
C CYS A 388 -9.46 -28.05 12.22
N SER A 389 -8.86 -28.57 13.30
CA SER A 389 -8.16 -29.86 13.29
C SER A 389 -9.09 -31.03 12.90
N LEU A 390 -10.32 -31.06 13.41
CA LEU A 390 -11.31 -32.10 13.08
C LEU A 390 -11.82 -32.01 11.63
N ILE A 391 -12.14 -30.80 11.16
CA ILE A 391 -12.57 -30.59 9.77
C ILE A 391 -11.46 -31.01 8.81
N GLN A 392 -10.21 -30.63 9.11
CA GLN A 392 -9.07 -30.98 8.28
C GLN A 392 -8.89 -32.51 8.18
N GLU A 393 -9.04 -33.22 9.29
CA GLU A 393 -8.92 -34.67 9.27
C GLU A 393 -10.04 -35.34 8.49
N TYR A 394 -11.28 -34.88 8.66
CA TYR A 394 -12.42 -35.45 7.94
C TYR A 394 -12.34 -35.20 6.42
N VAL A 395 -11.88 -34.01 6.01
CA VAL A 395 -11.88 -33.61 4.59
C VAL A 395 -10.60 -34.05 3.85
N PHE A 396 -9.45 -34.06 4.54
CA PHE A 396 -8.14 -34.24 3.90
C PHE A 396 -7.31 -35.37 4.51
N GLY A 397 -7.81 -36.08 5.53
CA GLY A 397 -7.07 -37.17 6.20
C GLY A 397 -5.80 -36.74 6.94
N SER A 398 -5.61 -35.43 7.19
CA SER A 398 -4.41 -34.86 7.83
C SER A 398 -4.75 -34.09 9.11
N VAL A 399 -3.78 -33.96 10.02
CA VAL A 399 -3.94 -33.28 11.32
C VAL A 399 -2.85 -32.22 11.50
N SER A 400 -3.23 -30.94 11.67
CA SER A 400 -2.27 -29.85 11.88
C SER A 400 -1.95 -29.53 13.34
N TRP A 401 -2.84 -29.88 14.28
CA TRP A 401 -2.67 -29.63 15.71
C TRP A 401 -2.82 -30.95 16.48
N ASP A 402 -1.69 -31.62 16.73
CA ASP A 402 -1.59 -32.76 17.63
C ASP A 402 -0.67 -32.43 18.81
N TYR A 403 -1.25 -32.37 20.00
CA TYR A 403 -0.58 -32.11 21.26
C TYR A 403 -0.48 -33.35 22.16
N SER A 404 -0.56 -34.55 21.57
CA SER A 404 -0.41 -35.84 22.27
C SER A 404 0.82 -35.93 23.18
N LYS A 405 1.89 -35.20 22.85
CA LYS A 405 3.16 -35.15 23.60
C LYS A 405 3.16 -34.16 24.79
N LEU A 406 2.11 -33.37 24.99
CA LEU A 406 2.03 -32.36 26.06
C LEU A 406 1.01 -32.76 27.14
N SER A 407 1.36 -32.53 28.40
CA SER A 407 0.46 -32.73 29.54
C SER A 407 -0.73 -31.75 29.49
N PHE A 408 -1.94 -32.21 29.87
CA PHE A 408 -3.21 -31.46 29.84
C PHE A 408 -3.81 -31.18 28.44
N GLY A 409 -3.80 -32.19 27.57
CA GLY A 409 -4.56 -32.17 26.32
C GLY A 409 -6.07 -32.15 26.54
N LEU A 410 -6.77 -31.33 25.76
CA LEU A 410 -8.23 -31.18 25.76
C LEU A 410 -8.77 -31.49 24.35
N LEU A 411 -10.06 -31.86 24.25
CA LEU A 411 -10.74 -32.14 22.98
C LEU A 411 -10.01 -33.17 22.10
N GLY A 412 -9.56 -34.28 22.70
CA GLY A 412 -8.83 -35.35 22.01
C GLY A 412 -7.38 -34.97 21.62
N ASN A 413 -6.68 -34.25 22.50
CA ASN A 413 -5.30 -33.75 22.30
C ASN A 413 -5.13 -32.74 21.15
N ARG A 414 -6.22 -32.15 20.65
CA ARG A 414 -6.18 -31.15 19.57
C ARG A 414 -6.00 -29.72 20.05
N THR A 415 -6.10 -29.51 21.35
CA THR A 415 -5.71 -28.26 22.00
C THR A 415 -5.15 -28.55 23.40
N ASN A 416 -4.45 -27.58 23.99
CA ASN A 416 -3.86 -27.70 25.31
C ASN A 416 -4.02 -26.39 26.09
N LEU A 417 -4.14 -26.49 27.42
CA LEU A 417 -4.30 -25.35 28.32
C LEU A 417 -3.22 -24.25 28.13
N LEU A 418 -1.98 -24.62 27.84
CA LEU A 418 -0.91 -23.66 27.55
C LEU A 418 -1.18 -22.85 26.27
N TYR A 419 -1.65 -23.51 25.22
CA TYR A 419 -1.99 -22.84 23.96
C TYR A 419 -3.27 -22.02 24.09
N MET A 420 -4.25 -22.48 24.87
CA MET A 420 -5.40 -21.67 25.25
C MET A 420 -4.98 -20.40 26.00
N PHE A 421 -3.98 -20.46 26.87
CA PHE A 421 -3.42 -19.26 27.52
C PHE A 421 -2.82 -18.30 26.48
N PHE A 422 -2.03 -18.79 25.51
CA PHE A 422 -1.50 -17.95 24.43
C PHE A 422 -2.61 -17.34 23.57
N TRP A 423 -3.65 -18.10 23.24
CA TRP A 423 -4.84 -17.58 22.57
C TRP A 423 -5.53 -16.47 23.39
N GLY A 424 -5.56 -16.61 24.71
CA GLY A 424 -6.00 -15.58 25.63
C GLY A 424 -5.23 -14.27 25.47
N VAL A 425 -3.89 -14.32 25.51
CA VAL A 425 -3.02 -13.14 25.35
C VAL A 425 -3.19 -12.53 23.95
N LEU A 426 -3.13 -13.37 22.90
CA LEU A 426 -3.24 -12.93 21.52
C LEU A 426 -4.59 -12.27 21.24
N GLY A 427 -5.68 -12.79 21.83
CA GLY A 427 -7.00 -12.20 21.66
C GLY A 427 -7.16 -10.83 22.33
N VAL A 428 -6.56 -10.62 23.51
CA VAL A 428 -6.50 -9.29 24.14
C VAL A 428 -5.75 -8.30 23.24
N ILE A 429 -4.57 -8.68 22.74
CA ILE A 429 -3.79 -7.86 21.82
C ILE A 429 -4.59 -7.61 20.54
N PHE A 430 -5.26 -8.62 19.99
CA PHE A 430 -6.03 -8.47 18.78
C PHE A 430 -7.17 -7.47 18.94
N ILE A 431 -8.01 -7.61 19.97
CA ILE A 431 -9.17 -6.74 20.19
C ILE A 431 -8.76 -5.31 20.55
N LYS A 432 -7.73 -5.12 21.38
CA LYS A 432 -7.34 -3.78 21.86
C LYS A 432 -6.41 -3.02 20.94
N GLU A 433 -5.50 -3.74 20.27
CA GLU A 433 -4.40 -3.11 19.55
C GLU A 433 -4.55 -3.30 18.03
N ILE A 434 -4.80 -4.52 17.57
CA ILE A 434 -4.79 -4.83 16.13
C ILE A 434 -6.09 -4.39 15.47
N TYR A 435 -7.24 -4.83 16.00
CA TYR A 435 -8.56 -4.56 15.43
C TYR A 435 -8.86 -3.06 15.31
N PRO A 436 -8.61 -2.17 16.29
CA PRO A 436 -8.90 -0.75 16.15
C PRO A 436 -8.00 -0.06 15.12
N ARG A 437 -6.78 -0.57 14.89
CA ARG A 437 -5.91 -0.10 13.79
C ARG A 437 -6.44 -0.59 12.45
N LEU A 438 -6.87 -1.85 12.38
CA LEU A 438 -7.45 -2.45 11.17
C LEU A 438 -8.75 -1.78 10.77
N SER A 439 -9.67 -1.58 11.71
CA SER A 439 -10.95 -0.91 11.51
C SER A 439 -10.77 0.49 10.96
N ARG A 440 -9.85 1.29 11.55
CA ARG A 440 -9.51 2.63 11.05
C ARG A 440 -8.88 2.62 9.67
N PHE A 441 -8.09 1.59 9.33
CA PHE A 441 -7.53 1.44 8.00
C PHE A 441 -8.63 1.20 6.96
N VAL A 442 -9.56 0.28 7.25
CA VAL A 442 -10.67 -0.07 6.35
C VAL A 442 -11.64 1.10 6.20
N GLU A 443 -12.00 1.79 7.29
CA GLU A 443 -12.93 2.92 7.25
C GLU A 443 -12.40 4.14 6.49
N ARG A 444 -11.08 4.23 6.29
CA ARG A 444 -10.47 5.28 5.46
C ARG A 444 -10.70 5.06 3.97
N ILE A 445 -11.08 3.85 3.55
CA ILE A 445 -11.34 3.54 2.14
C ILE A 445 -12.66 4.22 1.73
N PRO A 446 -12.70 4.98 0.63
CA PRO A 446 -13.93 5.64 0.19
C PRO A 446 -15.05 4.63 -0.10
N ASN A 447 -16.26 4.86 0.42
CA ASN A 447 -17.37 3.88 0.40
C ASN A 447 -17.59 3.17 -0.95
N LYS A 448 -17.68 3.90 -2.06
CA LYS A 448 -17.88 3.30 -3.40
C LYS A 448 -16.72 2.39 -3.82
N GLN A 449 -15.49 2.79 -3.53
CA GLN A 449 -14.30 2.00 -3.83
C GLN A 449 -14.18 0.80 -2.89
N GLY A 450 -14.52 0.99 -1.61
CA GLY A 450 -14.55 -0.06 -0.61
C GLY A 450 -15.49 -1.19 -1.00
N VAL A 451 -16.73 -0.87 -1.39
CA VAL A 451 -17.71 -1.87 -1.85
C VAL A 451 -17.23 -2.59 -3.11
N PHE A 452 -16.78 -1.85 -4.13
CA PHE A 452 -16.29 -2.45 -5.38
C PHE A 452 -15.09 -3.39 -5.13
N LEU A 453 -14.10 -2.92 -4.38
CA LEU A 453 -12.90 -3.69 -4.06
C LEU A 453 -13.23 -4.90 -3.20
N SER A 454 -14.20 -4.80 -2.29
CA SER A 454 -14.67 -5.94 -1.49
C SER A 454 -15.14 -7.06 -2.40
N TRP A 455 -15.97 -6.77 -3.42
CA TRP A 455 -16.48 -7.79 -4.32
C TRP A 455 -15.40 -8.39 -5.24
N VAL A 456 -14.47 -7.57 -5.74
CA VAL A 456 -13.32 -8.07 -6.50
C VAL A 456 -12.49 -9.04 -5.66
N LEU A 457 -12.22 -8.68 -4.40
CA LEU A 457 -11.46 -9.52 -3.48
C LEU A 457 -12.25 -10.77 -3.06
N VAL A 458 -13.58 -10.68 -2.88
CA VAL A 458 -14.44 -11.84 -2.61
C VAL A 458 -14.33 -12.84 -3.77
N ILE A 459 -14.45 -12.38 -5.02
CA ILE A 459 -14.34 -13.25 -6.20
C ILE A 459 -12.96 -13.89 -6.27
N PHE A 460 -11.89 -13.09 -6.13
CA PHE A 460 -10.52 -13.60 -6.12
C PHE A 460 -10.32 -14.67 -5.05
N LEU A 461 -10.73 -14.40 -3.82
CA LEU A 461 -10.52 -15.30 -2.69
C LEU A 461 -11.36 -16.56 -2.80
N SER A 462 -12.59 -16.46 -3.31
CA SER A 462 -13.46 -17.61 -3.53
C SER A 462 -12.89 -18.55 -4.59
N LEU A 463 -12.40 -18.00 -5.71
CA LEU A 463 -11.73 -18.79 -6.75
C LEU A 463 -10.44 -19.42 -6.23
N ASN A 464 -9.66 -18.68 -5.43
CA ASN A 464 -8.43 -19.19 -4.85
C ASN A 464 -8.68 -20.32 -3.85
N ILE A 465 -9.70 -20.18 -2.98
CA ILE A 465 -10.13 -21.25 -2.07
C ILE A 465 -10.54 -22.48 -2.86
N LEU A 466 -11.36 -22.32 -3.90
CA LEU A 466 -11.85 -23.44 -4.71
C LEU A 466 -10.70 -24.18 -5.39
N ILE A 467 -9.81 -23.46 -6.08
CA ILE A 467 -8.66 -24.04 -6.76
C ILE A 467 -7.72 -24.72 -5.75
N SER A 468 -7.48 -24.08 -4.60
CA SER A 468 -6.61 -24.65 -3.55
C SER A 468 -7.21 -25.93 -2.96
N ALA A 469 -8.51 -25.95 -2.68
CA ALA A 469 -9.19 -27.13 -2.14
C ALA A 469 -9.18 -28.30 -3.12
N VAL A 470 -9.51 -28.04 -4.40
CA VAL A 470 -9.51 -29.07 -5.45
C VAL A 470 -8.10 -29.59 -5.71
N ALA A 471 -7.09 -28.73 -5.71
CA ALA A 471 -5.69 -29.14 -5.89
C ALA A 471 -5.17 -29.98 -4.70
N VAL A 472 -5.51 -29.61 -3.46
CA VAL A 472 -5.15 -30.41 -2.26
C VAL A 472 -5.89 -31.75 -2.27
N TYR A 473 -7.16 -31.78 -2.64
CA TYR A 473 -7.92 -33.02 -2.78
C TYR A 473 -7.30 -33.94 -3.83
N ARG A 474 -6.96 -33.41 -5.01
CA ARG A 474 -6.29 -34.17 -6.07
C ARG A 474 -4.91 -34.67 -5.63
N TRP A 475 -4.15 -33.86 -4.87
CA TRP A 475 -2.87 -34.30 -4.30
C TRP A 475 -3.05 -35.47 -3.33
N SER A 476 -4.10 -35.45 -2.50
CA SER A 476 -4.46 -36.57 -1.63
C SER A 476 -4.81 -37.84 -2.41
N GLU A 477 -5.50 -37.74 -3.55
CA GLU A 477 -5.82 -38.90 -4.39
C GLU A 477 -4.56 -39.50 -5.03
N ARG A 478 -3.61 -38.66 -5.45
CA ARG A 478 -2.32 -39.13 -5.98
C ARG A 478 -1.50 -39.87 -4.93
N ASP A 479 -1.49 -39.37 -3.69
CA ASP A 479 -0.85 -40.05 -2.55
C ASP A 479 -1.45 -41.45 -2.28
N GLN A 480 -2.74 -41.63 -2.55
CA GLN A 480 -3.44 -42.91 -2.48
C GLN A 480 -3.29 -43.79 -3.73
N GLY A 481 -2.53 -43.35 -4.74
CA GLY A 481 -2.31 -44.08 -5.99
C GLY A 481 -3.48 -44.03 -6.99
N ILE A 482 -4.40 -43.08 -6.85
CA ILE A 482 -5.57 -42.93 -7.74
C ILE A 482 -5.17 -42.10 -8.98
N GLU A 483 -5.20 -42.74 -10.15
CA GLU A 483 -4.94 -42.08 -11.45
C GLU A 483 -6.08 -41.12 -11.84
N ALA A 484 -5.74 -40.10 -12.65
CA ALA A 484 -6.70 -39.11 -13.11
C ALA A 484 -7.78 -39.73 -14.02
N ALA A 485 -9.04 -39.53 -13.65
CA ALA A 485 -10.20 -40.08 -14.37
C ALA A 485 -10.72 -39.15 -15.49
N ASN A 486 -10.38 -37.86 -15.45
CA ASN A 486 -10.89 -36.86 -16.40
C ASN A 486 -9.86 -35.76 -16.72
N SER A 487 -10.16 -34.97 -17.76
CA SER A 487 -9.28 -33.90 -18.24
C SER A 487 -9.03 -32.78 -17.23
N ILE A 488 -9.92 -32.58 -16.25
CA ILE A 488 -9.72 -31.59 -15.19
C ILE A 488 -8.68 -32.09 -14.19
N GLU A 489 -8.77 -33.35 -13.79
CA GLU A 489 -7.79 -33.99 -12.91
C GLU A 489 -6.41 -34.08 -13.57
N THR A 490 -6.34 -34.42 -14.86
CA THR A 490 -5.08 -34.38 -15.61
C THR A 490 -4.48 -32.97 -15.62
N TYR A 491 -5.32 -31.94 -15.85
CA TYR A 491 -4.87 -30.55 -15.79
C TYR A 491 -4.34 -30.16 -14.40
N LEU A 492 -4.98 -30.64 -13.33
CA LEU A 492 -4.54 -30.39 -11.96
C LEU A 492 -3.22 -31.10 -11.64
N ASP A 493 -3.02 -32.31 -12.15
CA ASP A 493 -1.78 -33.07 -12.00
C ASP A 493 -0.61 -32.37 -12.70
N GLU A 494 -0.83 -31.87 -13.91
CA GLU A 494 0.17 -31.10 -14.66
C GLU A 494 0.45 -29.73 -14.04
N LYS A 495 -0.59 -29.04 -13.56
CA LYS A 495 -0.49 -27.66 -13.10
C LYS A 495 -0.01 -27.55 -11.66
N TYR A 496 -0.39 -28.49 -10.80
CA TYR A 496 -0.09 -28.54 -9.37
C TYR A 496 0.48 -29.91 -8.97
N PRO A 497 1.69 -30.25 -9.47
CA PRO A 497 2.36 -31.50 -9.11
C PRO A 497 2.76 -31.52 -7.63
N ASP A 498 3.11 -32.70 -7.12
CA ASP A 498 3.42 -32.91 -5.70
C ASP A 498 4.59 -32.04 -5.19
N GLU A 499 5.60 -31.81 -6.04
CA GLU A 499 6.71 -30.90 -5.73
C GLU A 499 6.22 -29.46 -5.54
N PHE A 500 5.29 -29.00 -6.38
CA PHE A 500 4.68 -27.68 -6.21
C PHE A 500 3.87 -27.63 -4.91
N MET A 501 3.05 -28.65 -4.66
CA MET A 501 2.19 -28.69 -3.48
C MET A 501 2.99 -28.75 -2.18
N SER A 502 4.10 -29.47 -2.15
CA SER A 502 5.00 -29.55 -0.98
C SER A 502 5.75 -28.25 -0.69
N ILE A 503 6.05 -27.42 -1.70
CA ILE A 503 6.59 -26.06 -1.48
C ILE A 503 5.55 -25.17 -0.78
N ILE A 504 4.29 -25.28 -1.21
CA ILE A 504 3.19 -24.44 -0.73
C ILE A 504 2.73 -24.89 0.66
N TYR A 505 2.62 -26.21 0.87
CA TYR A 505 2.12 -26.88 2.07
C TYR A 505 3.20 -27.82 2.67
N PRO A 506 4.35 -27.29 3.13
CA PRO A 506 5.50 -28.09 3.54
C PRO A 506 5.27 -28.96 4.77
N ASN A 507 4.22 -28.65 5.54
CA ASN A 507 3.87 -29.35 6.78
C ASN A 507 2.66 -30.29 6.62
N MET A 508 2.12 -30.43 5.40
CA MET A 508 0.99 -31.33 5.15
C MET A 508 1.51 -32.77 5.01
N GLN A 509 0.98 -33.67 5.83
CA GLN A 509 1.25 -35.11 5.78
C GLN A 509 -0.07 -35.86 5.65
N PHE A 510 -0.18 -36.75 4.67
CA PHE A 510 -1.33 -37.64 4.53
C PHE A 510 -1.10 -38.88 5.40
N LYS A 511 -2.12 -39.30 6.16
CA LYS A 511 -2.04 -40.56 6.90
C LYS A 511 -2.12 -41.72 5.91
N HIS A 512 -1.06 -42.51 5.80
CA HIS A 512 -1.21 -43.86 5.25
C HIS A 512 -1.96 -44.71 6.28
N ASN A 513 -2.97 -45.46 5.85
CA ASN A 513 -3.58 -46.48 6.70
C ASN A 513 -2.48 -47.50 7.04
N GLU A 514 -1.88 -47.40 8.22
CA GLU A 514 -1.19 -48.54 8.81
C GLU A 514 -2.24 -49.64 8.95
N GLU A 515 -2.02 -50.77 8.27
CA GLU A 515 -2.75 -52.00 8.56
C GLU A 515 -2.69 -52.23 10.08
N PRO A 516 -3.81 -52.62 10.72
CA PRO A 516 -3.75 -52.99 12.13
C PRO A 516 -2.76 -54.14 12.25
N SER A 517 -1.65 -53.90 12.96
CA SER A 517 -0.68 -54.93 13.32
C SER A 517 -1.45 -56.12 13.92
N GLN A 518 -1.41 -57.24 13.20
CA GLN A 518 -1.99 -58.53 13.61
C GLN A 518 -1.37 -59.04 14.90
#